data_AF-A0A2C9JPL0-F1
#
_entry.id   AF-A0A2C9JPL0-F1
#
_cell.length_a   1.000
_cell.length_b   1.000
_cell.length_c   1.000
_cell.angle_alpha   90.00
_cell.angle_beta   90.00
_cell.angle_gamma   90.00
#
_symmetry.space_group_name_H-M   'P 1'
#
loop_
_entity.id
_entity.type
_entity.pdbx_description
1 polymer ?
#
loop_
_entity_poly.entity_id
_entity_poly.type
_entity_poly.pdbx_seq_one_letter_code
_entity_poly.pdbx_strand_id
1 'polypeptide(L)'
;MNVPGQGAPGNKQLLEKYLTLAQPDDQIMAEYVWIDGTGEGIRSKCRTLDFEPKKPEDCPIWNFDGSSTYQAEGSNSDMYLYPCALFKDPFRGGKNMLVLCEVYKYNKKPAETNRRKTCNEVMKQAAASVPWFGIEQEYTLLDYDGHPFGWPKNGFPGPQGKDT
;
A
#
# COMPACT_ATOMS: atom_id res chain seq x y z
N MET A 1 22.84 -5.35 14.37
CA MET A 1 22.31 -5.86 13.09
C MET A 1 20.87 -6.26 13.33
N ASN A 2 19.90 -5.61 12.68
CA ASN A 2 18.50 -6.02 12.75
C ASN A 2 18.33 -7.26 11.88
N VAL A 3 17.91 -8.37 12.46
CA VAL A 3 17.52 -9.58 11.71
C VAL A 3 16.12 -9.33 11.15
N PRO A 4 15.92 -9.28 9.82
CA PRO A 4 14.58 -9.23 9.24
C PRO A 4 13.77 -10.46 9.70
N GLY A 5 12.54 -10.26 10.16
CA GLY A 5 11.63 -11.36 10.50
C GLY A 5 11.45 -11.69 11.99
N GLN A 6 12.16 -11.05 12.92
CA GLN A 6 11.85 -11.15 14.36
C GLN A 6 10.79 -10.12 14.79
N GLY A 7 9.57 -10.25 14.28
CA GLY A 7 8.42 -9.86 15.10
C GLY A 7 8.32 -10.87 16.23
N ALA A 8 8.40 -10.46 17.50
CA ALA A 8 8.13 -11.36 18.61
C ALA A 8 6.79 -12.07 18.34
N PRO A 9 6.65 -13.39 18.59
CA PRO A 9 5.39 -14.08 18.43
C PRO A 9 4.39 -13.50 19.44
N GLY A 10 3.69 -12.45 19.03
CA GLY A 10 2.63 -11.82 19.80
C GLY A 10 1.50 -12.83 19.95
N ASN A 11 0.87 -12.85 21.12
CA ASN A 11 -0.30 -13.68 21.33
C ASN A 11 -1.43 -13.17 20.41
N LYS A 12 -1.68 -13.88 19.31
CA LYS A 12 -2.69 -13.53 18.30
C LYS A 12 -4.09 -13.43 18.89
N GLN A 13 -4.43 -14.26 19.87
CA GLN A 13 -5.73 -14.21 20.56
C GLN A 13 -5.86 -12.96 21.42
N LEU A 14 -4.77 -12.52 22.05
CA LEU A 14 -4.78 -11.27 22.80
C LEU A 14 -4.91 -10.06 21.86
N LEU A 15 -4.19 -10.07 20.74
CA LEU A 15 -4.29 -9.01 19.71
C LEU A 15 -5.71 -8.90 19.16
N GLU A 16 -6.34 -10.05 18.85
CA GLU A 16 -7.71 -10.11 18.33
C GLU A 16 -8.69 -9.36 19.23
N LYS A 17 -8.58 -9.51 20.55
CA LYS A 17 -9.44 -8.81 21.52
C LYS A 17 -9.41 -7.29 21.37
N TYR A 18 -8.28 -6.71 20.98
CA TYR A 18 -8.15 -5.27 20.74
C TYR A 18 -8.64 -4.88 19.35
N LEU A 19 -8.37 -5.70 18.32
CA LEU A 19 -8.81 -5.44 16.95
C LEU A 19 -10.34 -5.50 16.80
N THR A 20 -11.03 -6.31 17.62
CA THR A 20 -12.48 -6.45 17.61
C THR A 20 -13.22 -5.47 18.53
N LEU A 21 -12.52 -4.52 19.18
CA LEU A 21 -13.19 -3.50 19.98
C LEU A 21 -14.12 -2.67 19.09
N ALA A 22 -15.30 -2.34 19.62
CA ALA A 22 -16.21 -1.44 18.93
C ALA A 22 -15.53 -0.09 18.70
N GLN A 23 -15.52 0.36 17.45
CA GLN A 23 -15.00 1.67 17.07
C GLN A 23 -16.15 2.70 17.11
N PRO A 24 -15.87 3.99 17.40
CA PRO A 24 -16.89 5.04 17.34
C PRO A 24 -17.57 5.08 15.97
N ASP A 25 -18.89 5.29 15.95
CA ASP A 25 -19.66 5.27 14.70
C ASP A 25 -19.35 6.44 13.75
N ASP A 26 -18.84 7.53 14.31
CA ASP A 26 -18.50 8.79 13.65
C ASP A 26 -17.01 8.91 13.30
N GLN A 27 -16.21 7.88 13.55
CA GLN A 27 -14.78 7.90 13.25
C GLN A 27 -14.36 6.68 12.43
N ILE A 28 -13.43 6.90 11.51
CA ILE A 28 -12.80 5.82 10.75
C ILE A 28 -11.28 5.98 10.73
N MET A 29 -10.58 4.86 10.55
CA MET A 29 -9.18 4.81 10.21
C MET A 29 -9.03 4.75 8.68
N ALA A 30 -8.29 5.71 8.13
CA ALA A 30 -7.95 5.79 6.73
C ALA A 30 -6.45 5.53 6.54
N GLU A 31 -6.10 4.38 5.97
CA GLU A 31 -4.73 3.98 5.64
C GLU A 31 -4.35 4.53 4.27
N TYR A 32 -3.52 5.57 4.23
CA TYR A 32 -3.04 6.14 2.98
C TYR A 32 -1.88 5.30 2.47
N VAL A 33 -1.99 4.80 1.24
CA VAL A 33 -1.02 3.90 0.59
C VAL A 33 -0.43 4.58 -0.64
N TRP A 34 0.90 4.52 -0.81
CA TRP A 34 1.59 5.09 -1.97
C TRP A 34 2.85 4.30 -2.37
N ILE A 35 3.36 4.58 -3.58
CA ILE A 35 4.61 4.01 -4.10
C ILE A 35 5.78 4.93 -3.75
N ASP A 36 6.88 4.36 -3.27
CA ASP A 36 8.08 5.12 -2.89
C ASP A 36 8.99 5.44 -4.10
N GLY A 37 10.18 5.96 -3.83
CA GLY A 37 11.13 6.41 -4.84
C GLY A 37 11.79 5.29 -5.64
N THR A 38 11.68 4.04 -5.20
CA THR A 38 12.13 2.88 -6.00
C THR A 38 11.19 2.61 -7.18
N GLY A 39 9.92 3.00 -7.07
CA GLY A 39 8.87 2.66 -8.04
C GLY A 39 8.26 1.28 -7.82
N GLU A 40 8.75 0.52 -6.84
CA GLU A 40 8.31 -0.84 -6.53
C GLU A 40 7.82 -0.97 -5.06
N GLY A 41 8.50 -0.27 -4.15
CA GLY A 41 8.18 -0.27 -2.73
C GLY A 41 6.85 0.42 -2.42
N ILE A 42 6.04 -0.21 -1.57
CA ILE A 42 4.78 0.35 -1.06
C ILE A 42 5.02 0.88 0.35
N ARG A 43 4.49 2.08 0.61
CA ARG A 43 4.48 2.72 1.94
C ARG A 43 3.05 3.02 2.34
N SER A 44 2.81 3.08 3.64
CA SER A 44 1.51 3.50 4.15
C SER A 44 1.60 4.19 5.51
N LYS A 45 0.55 4.95 5.83
CA LYS A 45 0.29 5.45 7.19
C LYS A 45 -1.18 5.75 7.40
N CYS A 46 -1.61 5.66 8.65
CA CYS A 46 -3.00 5.82 9.04
C CYS A 46 -3.31 7.18 9.65
N ARG A 47 -4.48 7.75 9.34
CA ARG A 47 -5.11 8.85 10.09
C ARG A 47 -6.54 8.51 10.48
N THR A 48 -7.03 9.15 11.51
CA THR A 48 -8.47 9.19 11.82
C THR A 48 -9.16 10.24 10.95
N LEU A 49 -10.36 9.91 10.46
CA LEU A 49 -11.32 10.83 9.88
C LEU A 49 -12.61 10.80 10.71
N ASP A 50 -13.30 11.92 10.81
CA ASP A 50 -14.58 12.13 11.51
C ASP A 50 -15.80 11.93 10.60
N PHE A 51 -15.59 11.29 9.44
CA PHE A 51 -16.62 10.92 8.48
C PHE A 51 -16.16 9.74 7.64
N GLU A 52 -17.12 9.03 7.04
CA GLU A 52 -16.85 7.97 6.05
C GLU A 52 -16.81 8.58 4.64
N PRO A 53 -15.65 8.66 3.97
CA PRO A 53 -15.53 9.24 2.62
C PRO A 53 -16.22 8.34 1.60
N LYS A 54 -16.90 8.95 0.62
CA LYS A 54 -17.63 8.21 -0.43
C LYS A 54 -16.90 8.21 -1.76
N LYS A 55 -16.02 9.19 -1.98
CA LYS A 55 -15.13 9.29 -3.14
C LYS A 55 -13.74 9.79 -2.69
N PRO A 56 -12.67 9.52 -3.46
CA PRO A 56 -11.31 9.92 -3.08
C PRO A 56 -11.18 11.41 -2.77
N GLU A 57 -11.92 12.27 -3.46
CA GLU A 57 -11.86 13.73 -3.28
C GLU A 57 -12.40 14.20 -1.92
N ASP A 58 -13.17 13.36 -1.21
CA ASP A 58 -13.62 13.65 0.15
C ASP A 58 -12.46 13.49 1.15
N CYS A 59 -11.45 12.69 0.82
CA CYS A 59 -10.30 12.47 1.68
C CYS A 59 -9.35 13.69 1.64
N PRO A 60 -8.89 14.19 2.80
CA PRO A 60 -7.95 15.30 2.83
C PRO A 60 -6.61 14.92 2.16
N ILE A 61 -6.04 15.87 1.40
CA ILE A 61 -4.63 15.77 0.98
C ILE A 61 -3.77 15.68 2.23
N TRP A 62 -2.77 14.80 2.19
CA TRP A 62 -1.82 14.64 3.27
C TRP A 62 -0.39 14.82 2.77
N ASN A 63 0.59 14.76 3.65
CA ASN A 63 2.00 14.88 3.32
C ASN A 63 2.82 13.81 4.03
N PHE A 64 4.03 13.56 3.58
CA PHE A 64 5.01 12.72 4.25
C PHE A 64 6.42 13.23 3.95
N ASP A 65 7.40 12.73 4.70
CA ASP A 65 8.81 13.03 4.49
C ASP A 65 9.39 12.17 3.34
N GLY A 66 9.62 12.81 2.20
CA GLY A 66 10.17 12.20 0.98
C GLY A 66 11.63 11.75 1.13
N SER A 67 12.38 12.27 2.11
CA SER A 67 13.78 11.87 2.31
C SER A 67 13.92 10.44 2.83
N SER A 68 12.93 9.98 3.59
CA SER A 68 12.85 8.61 4.14
C SER A 68 12.30 7.57 3.16
N THR A 69 12.04 7.98 1.92
CA THR A 69 11.37 7.15 0.89
C THR A 69 12.05 7.21 -0.47
N TYR A 70 13.26 7.78 -0.56
CA TYR A 70 14.02 7.96 -1.81
C TYR A 70 13.36 8.91 -2.83
N GLN A 71 12.54 9.86 -2.37
CA GLN A 71 11.76 10.74 -3.26
C GLN A 71 12.12 12.23 -3.15
N ALA A 72 12.89 12.62 -2.14
CA ALA A 72 13.37 14.00 -1.99
C ALA A 72 14.77 14.04 -1.36
N GLU A 73 15.58 15.02 -1.79
CA GLU A 73 16.89 15.33 -1.22
C GLU A 73 16.88 16.78 -0.70
N GLY A 74 17.73 17.08 0.29
CA GLY A 74 17.99 18.45 0.74
C GLY A 74 16.97 18.99 1.76
N SER A 75 16.86 20.32 1.83
CA SER A 75 16.15 21.04 2.91
C SER A 75 14.63 21.09 2.79
N ASN A 76 14.05 20.65 1.66
CA ASN A 76 12.60 20.56 1.46
C ASN A 76 12.21 19.15 1.03
N SER A 77 11.89 18.31 2.02
CA SER A 77 11.54 16.91 1.81
C SER A 77 10.04 16.65 1.79
N ASP A 78 9.19 17.67 1.98
CA ASP A 78 7.74 17.48 2.00
C ASP A 78 7.21 17.03 0.64
N MET A 79 6.52 15.89 0.66
CA MET A 79 5.77 15.35 -0.46
C MET A 79 4.31 15.18 -0.08
N TYR A 80 3.44 15.21 -1.08
CA TYR A 80 1.99 15.30 -0.91
C TYR A 80 1.30 14.07 -1.47
N LEU A 81 0.35 13.54 -0.71
CA LEU A 81 -0.50 12.41 -1.03
C LEU A 81 -1.85 12.93 -1.51
N TYR A 82 -2.15 12.67 -2.77
CA TYR A 82 -3.43 12.99 -3.40
C TYR A 82 -4.25 11.70 -3.52
N PRO A 83 -5.32 11.53 -2.72
CA PRO A 83 -6.21 10.37 -2.81
C PRO A 83 -6.74 10.16 -4.22
N CYS A 84 -6.73 8.92 -4.70
CA CYS A 84 -7.14 8.58 -6.06
C CYS A 84 -7.99 7.31 -6.20
N ALA A 85 -8.05 6.47 -5.17
CA ALA A 85 -9.00 5.36 -5.07
C ALA A 85 -9.25 4.99 -3.60
N LEU A 86 -10.44 4.45 -3.31
CA LEU A 86 -10.86 4.00 -1.99
C LEU A 86 -11.21 2.51 -2.02
N PHE A 87 -10.80 1.78 -0.99
CA PHE A 87 -11.14 0.38 -0.78
C PHE A 87 -11.49 0.14 0.69
N LYS A 88 -12.31 -0.88 0.98
CA LYS A 88 -12.55 -1.30 2.37
C LYS A 88 -11.27 -1.90 2.95
N ASP A 89 -10.94 -1.57 4.19
CA ASP A 89 -9.78 -2.12 4.89
C ASP A 89 -10.11 -3.53 5.44
N PRO A 90 -9.55 -4.62 4.87
CA PRO A 90 -9.84 -5.98 5.33
C PRO A 90 -9.12 -6.33 6.63
N PHE A 91 -8.14 -5.54 7.07
CA PHE A 91 -7.36 -5.78 8.27
C PHE A 91 -8.05 -5.20 9.51
N ARG A 92 -8.66 -4.02 9.36
CA ARG A 92 -9.38 -3.33 10.44
C ARG A 92 -10.89 -3.55 10.42
N GLY A 93 -11.46 -3.95 9.27
CA GLY A 93 -12.89 -4.16 9.10
C GLY A 93 -13.73 -2.91 9.32
N GLY A 94 -15.05 -3.07 9.50
CA GLY A 94 -15.97 -1.97 9.77
C GLY A 94 -16.03 -0.93 8.65
N LYS A 95 -16.00 0.36 9.01
CA LYS A 95 -16.01 1.51 8.09
C LYS A 95 -14.61 1.97 7.69
N ASN A 96 -13.56 1.26 8.12
CA ASN A 96 -12.17 1.62 7.85
C ASN A 96 -11.82 1.41 6.37
N MET A 97 -10.89 2.23 5.87
CA MET A 97 -10.59 2.28 4.44
C MET A 97 -9.10 2.30 4.15
N LEU A 98 -8.73 1.69 3.01
CA LEU A 98 -7.46 1.93 2.33
C LEU A 98 -7.67 3.05 1.29
N VAL A 99 -6.74 4.00 1.27
CA VAL A 99 -6.76 5.19 0.40
C VAL A 99 -5.51 5.17 -0.46
N LEU A 100 -5.65 4.73 -1.72
CA LEU A 100 -4.53 4.75 -2.66
C LEU A 100 -4.27 6.19 -3.11
N CYS A 101 -3.00 6.60 -3.08
CA CYS A 101 -2.60 7.98 -3.33
C CYS A 101 -1.62 8.12 -4.50
N GLU A 102 -1.77 9.21 -5.25
CA GLU A 102 -0.71 9.76 -6.09
C GLU A 102 0.25 10.60 -5.24
N VAL A 103 1.52 10.64 -5.65
CA VAL A 103 2.55 11.43 -4.97
C VAL A 103 2.92 12.67 -5.79
N TYR A 104 2.94 13.82 -5.13
CA TYR A 104 3.33 15.11 -5.68
C TYR A 104 4.40 15.79 -4.84
N LYS A 105 5.25 16.58 -5.47
CA LYS A 105 6.29 17.39 -4.82
C LYS A 105 5.70 18.67 -4.23
N TYR A 106 6.49 19.38 -3.42
CA TYR A 106 6.17 20.72 -2.91
C TYR A 106 5.75 21.74 -3.97
N ASN A 107 6.27 21.62 -5.19
CA ASN A 107 5.93 22.50 -6.33
C ASN A 107 4.71 22.01 -7.13
N LYS A 108 3.92 21.07 -6.59
CA LYS A 108 2.74 20.46 -7.21
C LYS A 108 3.01 19.69 -8.52
N LYS A 109 4.27 19.39 -8.83
CA LYS A 109 4.62 18.46 -9.92
C LYS A 109 4.52 17.01 -9.42
N PRO A 110 4.15 16.05 -10.29
CA PRO A 110 4.16 14.63 -9.91
C PRO A 110 5.57 14.20 -9.49
N ALA A 111 5.65 13.28 -8.53
CA ALA A 111 6.89 12.58 -8.25
C ALA A 111 7.34 11.76 -9.48
N GLU A 112 8.64 11.47 -9.57
CA GLU A 112 9.26 10.69 -10.64
C GLU A 112 8.63 9.30 -10.80
N THR A 113 8.22 8.70 -9.68
CA THR A 113 7.56 7.40 -9.63
C THR A 113 6.03 7.47 -9.75
N ASN A 114 5.43 8.67 -9.84
CA ASN A 114 3.99 8.82 -10.10
C ASN A 114 3.68 8.58 -11.59
N ARG A 115 3.63 7.29 -11.97
CA ARG A 115 3.24 6.84 -13.31
C ARG A 115 1.73 6.90 -13.55
N ARG A 116 0.93 7.01 -12.49
CA ARG A 116 -0.54 7.10 -12.60
C ARG A 116 -0.97 8.37 -13.30
N LYS A 117 -0.30 9.50 -13.04
CA LYS A 117 -0.66 10.81 -13.61
C LYS A 117 -0.77 10.77 -15.14
N THR A 118 0.29 10.34 -15.82
CA THR A 118 0.32 10.23 -17.29
C THR A 118 -0.57 9.10 -17.80
N CYS A 119 -0.63 7.96 -17.11
CA CYS A 119 -1.56 6.87 -17.44
C CYS A 119 -3.02 7.34 -17.47
N ASN A 120 -3.46 8.07 -16.44
CA ASN A 120 -4.81 8.59 -16.34
C ASN A 120 -5.13 9.60 -17.46
N GLU A 121 -4.16 10.39 -17.91
CA GLU A 121 -4.33 11.31 -19.05
C GLU A 121 -4.57 10.56 -20.36
N VAL A 122 -3.83 9.49 -20.61
CA VAL A 122 -4.02 8.62 -21.78
C VAL A 122 -5.36 7.88 -21.71
N MET A 123 -5.71 7.33 -20.54
CA MET A 123 -6.98 6.62 -20.36
C MET A 123 -8.20 7.53 -20.56
N LYS A 124 -8.11 8.81 -20.18
CA LYS A 124 -9.15 9.80 -20.48
C LYS A 124 -9.32 10.06 -21.97
N GLN A 125 -8.22 10.11 -22.73
CA GLN A 125 -8.28 10.26 -24.19
C GLN A 125 -8.87 9.01 -24.86
N ALA A 126 -8.59 7.83 -24.31
CA ALA A 126 -9.11 6.55 -24.79
C ALA A 126 -10.49 6.18 -24.21
N ALA A 127 -11.17 7.07 -23.47
CA ALA A 127 -12.39 6.72 -22.75
C ALA A 127 -13.49 6.14 -23.66
N ALA A 128 -13.57 6.59 -24.92
CA ALA A 128 -14.56 6.11 -25.89
C ALA A 128 -14.35 4.66 -26.34
N SER A 129 -13.12 4.12 -26.26
CA SER A 129 -12.85 2.73 -26.66
C SER A 129 -13.13 1.72 -25.54
N VAL A 130 -13.39 2.20 -24.31
CA VAL A 130 -13.64 1.38 -23.12
C VAL A 130 -12.60 0.24 -22.98
N PRO A 131 -11.30 0.57 -22.89
CA PRO A 131 -10.25 -0.44 -22.90
C PRO A 131 -10.31 -1.31 -21.64
N TRP A 132 -10.22 -2.63 -21.82
CA TRP A 132 -10.22 -3.61 -20.73
C TRP A 132 -8.84 -4.24 -20.56
N PHE A 133 -8.44 -4.48 -19.31
CA PHE A 133 -7.14 -5.06 -18.97
C PHE A 133 -7.34 -6.20 -17.97
N GLY A 134 -6.64 -7.31 -18.21
CA GLY A 134 -6.43 -8.39 -17.23
C GLY A 134 -4.94 -8.49 -16.94
N ILE A 135 -4.57 -8.62 -15.67
CA ILE A 135 -3.18 -8.73 -15.24
C ILE A 135 -3.06 -9.95 -14.34
N GLU A 136 -2.13 -10.84 -14.68
CA GLU A 136 -1.83 -12.05 -13.91
C GLU A 136 -0.60 -11.77 -13.02
N GLN A 137 -0.84 -11.54 -11.73
CA GLN A 137 0.23 -11.27 -10.77
C GLN A 137 0.76 -12.57 -10.19
N GLU A 138 1.91 -13.02 -10.67
CA GLU A 138 2.68 -14.09 -10.03
C GLU A 138 3.50 -13.54 -8.85
N TYR A 139 3.72 -14.39 -7.83
CA TYR A 139 4.62 -14.11 -6.72
C TYR A 139 5.13 -15.41 -6.10
N THR A 140 6.29 -15.35 -5.42
CA THR A 140 6.86 -16.47 -4.66
C THR A 140 6.91 -16.11 -3.18
N LEU A 141 6.38 -16.98 -2.32
CA LEU A 141 6.51 -16.82 -0.87
C LEU A 141 7.91 -17.22 -0.44
N LEU A 142 8.59 -16.35 0.30
CA LEU A 142 9.90 -16.61 0.89
C LEU A 142 9.76 -16.67 2.42
N ASP A 143 10.57 -17.50 3.06
CA ASP A 143 10.77 -17.53 4.51
C ASP A 143 11.64 -16.32 4.95
N TYR A 144 11.79 -16.09 6.25
CA TYR A 144 12.50 -14.92 6.78
C TYR A 144 13.98 -14.85 6.36
N ASP A 145 14.57 -15.98 5.95
CA ASP A 145 15.94 -16.09 5.44
C ASP A 145 16.05 -15.88 3.91
N GLY A 146 14.94 -15.53 3.26
CA GLY A 146 14.87 -15.32 1.81
C GLY A 146 14.81 -16.61 0.99
N HIS A 147 14.79 -17.78 1.63
CA HIS A 147 14.61 -19.06 0.93
C HIS A 147 13.13 -19.31 0.62
N PRO A 148 12.75 -19.95 -0.50
CA PRO A 148 11.34 -20.22 -0.79
C PRO A 148 10.65 -20.97 0.35
N PHE A 149 9.48 -20.48 0.74
CA PHE A 149 8.73 -21.02 1.86
C PHE A 149 8.33 -22.48 1.60
N GLY A 150 8.64 -23.35 2.56
CA GLY A 150 8.36 -24.80 2.47
C GLY A 150 9.40 -25.63 1.70
N TRP A 151 10.44 -25.01 1.12
CA TRP A 151 11.52 -25.75 0.49
C TRP A 151 12.45 -26.38 1.55
N PRO A 152 13.10 -27.52 1.23
CA PRO A 152 14.14 -28.09 2.08
C PRO A 152 15.28 -27.08 2.28
N LYS A 153 15.67 -26.82 3.54
CA LYS A 153 16.80 -25.93 3.81
C LYS A 153 18.06 -26.45 3.11
N ASN A 154 18.74 -25.57 2.38
CA ASN A 154 19.91 -25.89 1.54
C ASN A 154 19.62 -26.94 0.44
N GLY A 155 18.38 -27.03 -0.05
CA GLY A 155 18.00 -27.97 -1.10
C GLY A 155 16.93 -27.43 -2.04
N PHE A 156 16.41 -28.33 -2.88
CA PHE A 156 15.33 -28.08 -3.83
C PHE A 156 14.19 -29.07 -3.57
N PRO A 157 12.94 -28.71 -3.86
CA PRO A 157 11.84 -29.69 -3.88
C PRO A 157 12.04 -30.69 -5.03
N GLY A 158 11.14 -31.67 -5.12
CA GLY A 158 11.03 -32.50 -6.31
C GLY A 158 10.77 -31.65 -7.57
N PRO A 159 10.97 -32.23 -8.77
CA PRO A 159 10.73 -31.52 -10.03
C PRO A 159 9.27 -31.06 -10.13
N GLN A 160 9.08 -29.89 -10.76
CA GLN A 160 7.76 -29.30 -11.00
C GLN A 160 6.86 -30.26 -11.82
N GLY A 161 5.57 -30.32 -11.48
CA GLY A 161 4.56 -31.05 -12.27
C GLY A 161 4.50 -32.57 -12.05
N LYS A 162 5.12 -33.12 -11.00
CA LYS A 162 4.84 -34.51 -10.59
C LYS A 162 3.53 -34.56 -9.81
N ASP A 163 2.44 -34.74 -10.53
CA ASP A 163 1.15 -35.16 -9.96
C ASP A 163 1.31 -36.55 -9.31
N THR A 164 0.95 -36.64 -8.04
CA THR A 164 0.50 -37.90 -7.40
C THR A 164 -0.97 -37.76 -7.08
#